data_AF-A0A8C4R3J5-F1
#
_entry.id   AF-A0A8C4R3J5-F1
#
_cell.length_a   1.000
_cell.length_b   1.000
_cell.length_c   1.000
_cell.angle_alpha   90.00
_cell.angle_beta   90.00
_cell.angle_gamma   90.00
#
_symmetry.space_group_name_H-M   'P 1'
#
loop_
_entity.id
_entity.type
_entity.pdbx_description
1 polymer ?
#
loop_
_entity_poly.entity_id
_entity_poly.type
_entity_poly.pdbx_seq_one_letter_code
_entity_poly.pdbx_strand_id
1 'polypeptide(L)'
;MMDVEDAKQITHHGFDAQLAWSALWDNTVRGEVTQKKMPEQELNELRRKVLVPGSRLNLGAHEAAVPVLLVQQGGRETGRALCGWGAAWDLILPKGWAMAFWIPLVYQEALVGGLRESERHSMYRGVPHFPDDFPDCVAGLRHAAEYKVQALDKFKRYPPDKRPNFVKLGVQSPFAPLWDLLAQEWDAMRSNKDFCDFLKVEGKIQDESFLTVQQEVRVEDESHAPKDMEDKCKEACLFYTIRNQRLLARLAVWCGLGRAPRRPAGLPESSDGMGPSLAESLLLASSNSYGFVWVRLELLERGTPEHLAAVSIPSSDDLAKLKNDKTYNGPLEPMHSDPFKTQLRAEGKQKKIEKGKKKKKKNQEEKRNSEDKKESEDVLIKGLHPEPLGSAVSHCSRLLLGSVARGDFSLAEGAGRCFAFVSLVGLLRVILHQQLVGLRPPGGGRRPLVLVRNLNSLQYYFAWLSVELQWL
;
A
#
# COMPACT_ATOMS: atom_id res chain seq x y z
N MET A 1 -16.78 26.14 31.65
CA MET A 1 -16.07 26.70 30.49
C MET A 1 -14.63 26.78 30.92
N MET A 2 -13.72 26.12 30.22
CA MET A 2 -12.31 26.03 30.65
C MET A 2 -11.64 27.40 30.46
N ASP A 3 -10.87 27.86 31.45
CA ASP A 3 -10.14 29.12 31.33
C ASP A 3 -9.07 29.02 30.25
N VAL A 4 -8.85 30.13 29.53
CA VAL A 4 -7.93 30.18 28.38
C VAL A 4 -6.49 29.88 28.82
N GLU A 5 -6.14 30.23 30.06
CA GLU A 5 -4.83 29.93 30.65
C GLU A 5 -4.66 28.42 30.91
N ASP A 6 -5.70 27.74 31.41
CA ASP A 6 -5.68 26.28 31.61
C ASP A 6 -5.52 25.54 30.27
N ALA A 7 -6.21 25.99 29.22
CA ALA A 7 -6.06 25.42 27.88
C ALA A 7 -4.64 25.61 27.33
N LYS A 8 -4.00 26.77 27.59
CA LYS A 8 -2.60 27.02 27.23
C LYS A 8 -1.65 26.12 28.03
N GLN A 9 -1.88 25.95 29.32
CA GLN A 9 -1.05 25.05 30.14
C GLN A 9 -1.11 23.61 29.63
N ILE A 10 -2.30 23.10 29.33
CA ILE A 10 -2.48 21.74 28.80
C ILE A 10 -1.84 21.57 27.42
N THR A 11 -1.96 22.56 26.54
CA THR A 11 -1.35 22.48 25.20
C THR A 11 0.18 22.49 25.23
N HIS A 12 0.79 23.19 26.20
CA HIS A 12 2.25 23.25 26.35
C HIS A 12 2.84 22.08 27.15
N HIS A 13 2.18 21.68 28.26
CA HIS A 13 2.73 20.72 29.21
C HIS A 13 2.05 19.34 29.16
N GLY A 14 0.94 19.21 28.44
CA GLY A 14 0.12 18.01 28.44
C GLY A 14 -0.74 17.87 29.70
N PHE A 15 -1.36 16.70 29.85
CA PHE A 15 -2.09 16.34 31.06
C PHE A 15 -1.15 15.71 32.10
N ASP A 16 -1.48 15.89 33.38
CA ASP A 16 -0.75 15.23 34.46
C ASP A 16 -0.91 13.69 34.36
N ALA A 17 0.16 12.96 34.66
CA ALA A 17 0.20 11.51 34.59
C ALA A 17 -0.81 10.84 35.53
N GLN A 18 -1.21 11.52 36.61
CA GLN A 18 -2.23 11.03 37.54
C GLN A 18 -3.61 10.88 36.87
N LEU A 19 -3.93 11.73 35.89
CA LEU A 19 -5.18 11.67 35.13
C LEU A 19 -5.21 10.51 34.12
N ALA A 20 -4.05 9.91 33.81
CA ALA A 20 -3.95 8.76 32.91
C ALA A 20 -4.30 7.42 33.60
N TRP A 21 -4.52 7.42 34.92
CA TRP A 21 -4.94 6.23 35.65
C TRP A 21 -6.41 5.89 35.35
N SER A 22 -6.71 4.61 35.11
CA SER A 22 -8.08 4.15 34.82
C SER A 22 -8.43 2.89 35.62
N ALA A 23 -9.59 2.90 36.25
CA ALA A 23 -10.15 1.73 36.94
C ALA A 23 -10.58 0.59 35.99
N LEU A 24 -10.54 0.82 34.67
CA LEU A 24 -10.82 -0.21 33.66
C LEU A 24 -9.84 -1.38 33.71
N TRP A 25 -8.63 -1.17 34.20
CA TRP A 25 -7.61 -2.21 34.27
C TRP A 25 -7.91 -3.24 35.37
N ASP A 26 -8.78 -2.92 36.33
CA ASP A 26 -9.21 -3.84 37.37
C ASP A 26 -10.34 -4.75 36.86
N ASN A 27 -10.15 -6.07 36.99
CA ASN A 27 -11.15 -7.05 36.61
C ASN A 27 -12.38 -7.04 37.53
N THR A 28 -12.20 -6.74 38.81
CA THR A 28 -13.29 -6.72 39.80
C THR A 28 -14.26 -5.59 39.48
N VAL A 29 -13.74 -4.37 39.27
CA VAL A 29 -14.50 -3.19 38.88
C VAL A 29 -15.26 -3.43 37.57
N ARG A 30 -14.60 -3.99 36.55
CA ARG A 30 -15.28 -4.33 35.28
C ARG A 30 -16.40 -5.35 35.48
N GLY A 31 -16.17 -6.38 36.31
CA GLY A 31 -17.18 -7.38 36.63
C GLY A 31 -18.39 -6.77 37.34
N GLU A 32 -18.16 -5.96 38.37
CA GLU A 32 -19.21 -5.29 39.14
C GLU A 32 -20.06 -4.34 38.29
N VAL A 33 -19.42 -3.51 37.47
CA VAL A 33 -20.10 -2.53 36.62
C VAL A 33 -20.96 -3.22 35.55
N THR A 34 -20.52 -4.35 35.02
CA THR A 34 -21.33 -5.14 34.08
C THR A 34 -22.49 -5.85 34.80
N GLN A 35 -22.30 -6.35 36.02
CA GLN A 35 -23.35 -7.03 36.79
C GLN A 35 -24.42 -6.08 37.32
N LYS A 36 -24.03 -4.88 37.78
CA LYS A 36 -24.93 -3.83 38.29
C LYS A 36 -25.70 -3.11 37.18
N LYS A 37 -25.50 -3.47 35.91
CA LYS A 37 -26.15 -2.83 34.76
C LYS A 37 -27.67 -3.08 34.79
N MET A 38 -28.45 -2.01 34.94
CA MET A 38 -29.90 -2.05 34.83
C MET A 38 -30.33 -2.47 33.40
N PRO A 39 -31.33 -3.35 33.26
CA PRO A 39 -31.92 -3.68 31.97
C PRO A 39 -32.50 -2.45 31.26
N GLU A 40 -32.33 -2.39 29.94
CA GLU A 40 -32.77 -1.24 29.15
C GLU A 40 -34.30 -1.04 29.16
N GLN A 41 -35.05 -2.15 29.22
CA GLN A 41 -36.51 -2.10 29.37
C GLN A 41 -36.92 -1.41 30.67
N GLU A 42 -36.29 -1.76 31.79
CA GLU A 42 -36.56 -1.16 33.10
C GLU A 42 -36.21 0.34 33.10
N LEU A 43 -35.07 0.71 32.51
CA LEU A 43 -34.67 2.10 32.35
C LEU A 43 -35.69 2.90 31.53
N ASN A 44 -36.22 2.32 30.45
CA ASN A 44 -37.23 2.94 29.61
C ASN A 44 -38.59 3.05 30.32
N GLU A 45 -38.96 2.08 31.15
CA GLU A 45 -40.14 2.16 32.00
C GLU A 45 -40.01 3.29 33.03
N LEU A 46 -38.83 3.48 33.63
CA LEU A 46 -38.55 4.60 34.52
C LEU A 46 -38.63 5.95 33.78
N ARG A 47 -38.07 6.05 32.56
CA ARG A 47 -38.22 7.24 31.71
C ARG A 47 -39.69 7.54 31.40
N ARG A 48 -40.51 6.52 31.13
CA ARG A 48 -41.95 6.68 30.87
C ARG A 48 -42.73 7.20 32.09
N LYS A 49 -42.29 6.87 33.31
CA LYS A 49 -42.91 7.36 34.55
C LYS A 49 -42.61 8.83 34.83
N VAL A 50 -41.58 9.41 34.20
CA VAL A 50 -41.25 10.83 34.31
C VAL A 50 -42.25 11.65 33.49
N LEU A 51 -43.14 12.35 34.20
CA LEU A 51 -44.28 13.05 33.59
C LEU A 51 -43.90 14.31 32.79
N VAL A 52 -42.74 14.89 33.06
CA VAL A 52 -42.30 16.14 32.41
C VAL A 52 -41.40 15.81 31.21
N PRO A 53 -41.86 16.07 29.96
CA PRO A 53 -41.04 15.84 28.78
C PRO A 53 -39.72 16.63 28.84
N GLY A 54 -38.62 15.99 28.45
CA GLY A 54 -37.29 16.63 28.41
C GLY A 54 -36.58 16.76 29.77
N SER A 55 -37.22 16.38 30.88
CA SER A 55 -36.56 16.35 32.19
C SER A 55 -35.61 15.13 32.31
N ARG A 56 -34.53 15.29 33.08
CA ARG A 56 -33.52 14.24 33.28
C ARG A 56 -34.00 13.23 34.33
N LEU A 57 -33.85 11.93 34.04
CA LEU A 57 -34.09 10.86 35.00
C LEU A 57 -32.96 10.84 36.06
N ASN A 58 -33.33 10.87 37.34
CA ASN A 58 -32.39 10.76 38.46
C ASN A 58 -32.58 9.39 39.13
N LEU A 59 -31.54 8.55 39.12
CA LEU A 59 -31.57 7.20 39.70
C LEU A 59 -30.91 7.14 41.09
N GLY A 60 -30.31 8.23 41.55
CA GLY A 60 -29.64 8.32 42.85
C GLY A 60 -28.57 7.24 43.03
N ALA A 61 -28.69 6.44 44.09
CA ALA A 61 -27.71 5.38 44.41
C ALA A 61 -27.67 4.23 43.38
N HIS A 62 -28.66 4.14 42.49
CA HIS A 62 -28.71 3.12 41.44
C HIS A 62 -28.04 3.57 40.12
N GLU A 63 -27.43 4.76 40.09
CA GLU A 63 -26.64 5.20 38.94
C GLU A 63 -25.40 4.33 38.74
N ALA A 64 -25.14 3.95 37.49
CA ALA A 64 -23.96 3.19 37.15
C ALA A 64 -22.74 4.11 36.99
N ALA A 65 -21.79 4.03 37.91
CA ALA A 65 -20.48 4.65 37.77
C ALA A 65 -19.60 3.82 36.83
N VAL A 66 -19.71 4.07 35.52
CA VAL A 66 -18.96 3.34 34.50
C VAL A 66 -17.60 4.00 34.26
N PRO A 67 -16.47 3.32 34.53
CA PRO A 67 -15.16 3.85 34.17
C PRO A 67 -14.98 3.79 32.64
N VAL A 68 -14.45 4.87 32.07
CA VAL A 68 -14.16 4.98 30.64
C VAL A 68 -12.74 5.48 30.45
N LEU A 69 -12.12 5.14 29.32
CA LEU A 69 -10.82 5.68 28.93
C LEU A 69 -10.94 6.32 27.55
N LEU A 70 -10.43 7.55 27.45
CA LEU A 70 -10.38 8.32 26.22
C LEU A 70 -8.92 8.37 25.76
N VAL A 71 -8.67 7.91 24.53
CA VAL A 71 -7.36 8.01 23.90
C VAL A 71 -7.51 8.90 22.68
N GLN A 72 -6.81 10.03 22.68
CA GLN A 72 -6.76 10.87 21.48
C GLN A 72 -5.80 10.24 20.48
N GLN A 73 -6.27 9.97 19.27
CA GLN A 73 -5.41 9.67 18.14
C GLN A 73 -5.06 10.97 17.42
N GLY A 74 -3.76 11.26 17.34
CA GLY A 74 -3.24 12.33 16.49
C GLY A 74 -3.60 12.08 15.03
N GLY A 75 -3.94 13.15 14.31
CA GLY A 75 -4.17 13.06 12.88
C GLY A 75 -2.87 12.84 12.10
N ARG A 76 -2.93 13.10 10.80
CA ARG A 76 -1.76 13.13 9.93
C ARG A 76 -0.75 14.20 10.38
N GLU A 77 0.40 13.76 10.86
CA GLU A 77 1.48 14.66 11.30
C GLU A 77 2.49 14.94 10.18
N THR A 78 2.76 13.95 9.34
CA THR A 78 3.75 14.05 8.26
C THR A 78 3.11 14.20 6.89
N GLY A 79 3.82 14.90 6.00
CA GLY A 79 3.34 15.25 4.66
C GLY A 79 3.10 16.76 4.53
N ARG A 80 2.95 17.23 3.29
CA ARG A 80 2.71 18.66 3.00
C ARG A 80 1.23 19.03 3.00
N ALA A 81 0.34 18.04 2.95
CA ALA A 81 -1.10 18.23 2.82
C ALA A 81 -1.82 17.62 4.03
N LEU A 82 -2.95 18.23 4.41
CA LEU A 82 -3.89 17.69 5.40
C LEU A 82 -3.31 17.46 6.81
N CYS A 83 -2.43 18.35 7.30
CA CYS A 83 -1.95 18.27 8.69
C CYS A 83 -3.12 18.25 9.69
N GLY A 84 -3.11 17.28 10.61
CA GLY A 84 -4.16 17.07 11.60
C GLY A 84 -5.39 16.32 11.08
N TRP A 85 -5.45 15.96 9.79
CA TRP A 85 -6.57 15.18 9.24
C TRP A 85 -6.60 13.77 9.84
N GLY A 86 -7.80 13.30 10.17
CA GLY A 86 -7.98 11.99 10.79
C GLY A 86 -7.67 11.96 12.29
N ALA A 87 -7.57 13.13 12.94
CA ALA A 87 -7.58 13.20 14.40
C ALA A 87 -8.89 12.58 14.92
N ALA A 88 -8.77 11.70 15.91
CA ALA A 88 -9.89 10.92 16.41
C ALA A 88 -9.78 10.71 17.93
N TRP A 89 -10.86 10.20 18.51
CA TRP A 89 -10.92 9.79 19.90
C TRP A 89 -11.36 8.33 19.97
N ASP A 90 -10.57 7.50 20.64
CA ASP A 90 -10.97 6.15 20.99
C ASP A 90 -11.64 6.18 22.37
N LEU A 91 -12.88 5.70 22.41
CA LEU A 91 -13.62 5.49 23.64
C LEU A 91 -13.55 4.01 24.03
N ILE A 92 -12.81 3.71 25.09
CA ILE A 92 -12.64 2.35 25.60
C ILE A 92 -13.60 2.14 26.78
N LEU A 93 -14.41 1.08 26.70
CA LEU A 93 -15.51 0.78 27.62
C LEU A 93 -15.45 -0.67 28.13
N PRO A 94 -16.04 -0.99 29.30
CA PRO A 94 -16.24 -2.37 29.73
C PRO A 94 -17.18 -3.13 28.79
N LYS A 95 -16.96 -4.45 28.67
CA LYS A 95 -17.86 -5.33 27.91
C LYS A 95 -19.29 -5.26 28.49
N GLY A 96 -20.29 -5.11 27.61
CA GLY A 96 -21.70 -4.98 27.98
C GLY A 96 -22.24 -3.55 27.99
N TRP A 97 -21.38 -2.53 28.00
CA TRP A 97 -21.81 -1.11 27.97
C TRP A 97 -21.77 -0.47 26.58
N ALA A 98 -21.19 -1.14 25.57
CA ALA A 98 -21.02 -0.60 24.23
C ALA A 98 -22.32 -0.02 23.62
N MET A 99 -23.40 -0.79 23.57
CA MET A 99 -24.67 -0.32 22.99
C MET A 99 -25.30 0.85 23.77
N ALA A 100 -25.14 0.87 25.09
CA ALA A 100 -25.69 1.93 25.93
C ALA A 100 -25.00 3.28 25.67
N PHE A 101 -23.72 3.27 25.28
CA PHE A 101 -22.98 4.47 24.85
C PHE A 101 -23.15 4.76 23.36
N TRP A 102 -23.31 3.73 22.53
CA TRP A 102 -23.46 3.85 21.08
C TRP A 102 -24.76 4.56 20.68
N ILE A 103 -25.89 4.19 21.26
CA ILE A 103 -27.21 4.74 20.90
C ILE A 103 -27.27 6.26 21.11
N PRO A 104 -26.85 6.82 22.27
CA PRO A 104 -26.79 8.26 22.46
C PRO A 104 -25.92 9.00 21.44
N LEU A 105 -24.78 8.43 21.01
CA LEU A 105 -23.94 9.05 19.99
C LEU A 105 -24.67 9.13 18.64
N VAL A 106 -25.38 8.07 18.27
CA VAL A 106 -26.22 8.07 17.05
C VAL A 106 -27.38 9.06 17.15
N TYR A 107 -27.99 9.21 18.33
CA TYR A 107 -29.01 10.24 18.57
C TYR A 107 -28.45 11.68 18.49
N GLN A 108 -27.15 11.86 18.70
CA GLN A 108 -26.43 13.11 18.42
C GLN A 108 -25.90 13.17 16.98
N GLU A 109 -26.52 12.41 16.06
CA GLU A 109 -26.25 12.41 14.62
C GLU A 109 -24.84 11.92 14.21
N ALA A 110 -24.16 11.17 15.08
CA ALA A 110 -22.91 10.51 14.70
C ALA A 110 -23.17 9.47 13.59
N LEU A 111 -22.52 9.64 12.44
CA LEU A 111 -22.59 8.70 11.33
C LEU A 111 -21.65 7.51 11.54
N VAL A 112 -22.13 6.32 11.19
CA VAL A 112 -21.42 5.06 11.40
C VAL A 112 -20.73 4.62 10.11
N GLY A 113 -19.43 4.41 10.18
CA GLY A 113 -18.62 3.79 9.12
C GLY A 113 -18.34 2.31 9.40
N GLY A 114 -18.17 1.52 8.35
CA GLY A 114 -17.72 0.13 8.44
C GLY A 114 -16.25 -0.03 8.06
N LEU A 115 -15.87 -1.25 7.68
CA LEU A 115 -14.49 -1.58 7.28
C LEU A 115 -14.01 -0.73 6.09
N ARG A 116 -14.87 -0.52 5.09
CA ARG A 116 -14.56 0.32 3.92
C ARG A 116 -14.24 1.76 4.30
N GLU A 117 -14.93 2.32 5.29
CA GLU A 117 -14.65 3.67 5.79
C GLU A 117 -13.36 3.72 6.62
N SER A 118 -13.05 2.66 7.38
CA SER A 118 -11.75 2.50 8.08
C SER A 118 -10.57 2.44 7.10
N GLU A 119 -10.72 1.70 6.01
CA GLU A 119 -9.74 1.60 4.94
C GLU A 119 -9.46 2.96 4.30
N ARG A 120 -10.52 3.70 3.95
CA ARG A 120 -10.42 5.06 3.39
C ARG A 120 -9.84 6.04 4.39
N HIS A 121 -10.20 5.91 5.67
CA HIS A 121 -9.65 6.73 6.73
C HIS A 121 -8.13 6.56 6.81
N SER A 122 -7.64 5.33 6.82
CA SER A 122 -6.21 5.03 6.82
C SER A 122 -5.50 5.62 5.60
N MET A 123 -6.09 5.45 4.41
CA MET A 123 -5.57 6.00 3.15
C MET A 123 -5.44 7.53 3.17
N TYR A 124 -6.45 8.25 3.66
CA TYR A 124 -6.41 9.72 3.74
C TYR A 124 -5.47 10.23 4.83
N ARG A 125 -5.37 9.50 5.95
CA ARG A 125 -4.41 9.78 7.02
C ARG A 125 -2.96 9.58 6.55
N GLY A 126 -2.75 8.64 5.64
CA GLY A 126 -1.44 8.29 5.09
C GLY A 126 -0.81 7.05 5.71
N VAL A 127 -1.58 6.31 6.52
CA VAL A 127 -1.10 5.13 7.27
C VAL A 127 -1.50 3.84 6.55
N PRO A 128 -0.66 2.80 6.60
CA PRO A 128 -1.02 1.49 6.09
C PRO A 128 -2.16 0.87 6.93
N HIS A 129 -3.12 0.23 6.26
CA HIS A 129 -4.22 -0.48 6.89
C HIS A 129 -3.89 -1.97 7.06
N PHE A 130 -3.92 -2.46 8.30
CA PHE A 130 -3.72 -3.87 8.58
C PHE A 130 -4.99 -4.69 8.26
N PRO A 131 -4.89 -5.90 7.68
CA PRO A 131 -3.66 -6.63 7.29
C PRO A 131 -3.18 -6.38 5.85
N ASP A 132 -4.02 -5.81 5.00
CA ASP A 132 -3.84 -5.86 3.53
C ASP A 132 -2.61 -5.10 3.05
N ASP A 133 -2.26 -3.99 3.71
CA ASP A 133 -1.12 -3.15 3.34
C ASP A 133 0.21 -3.64 3.94
N PHE A 134 0.27 -4.84 4.53
CA PHE A 134 1.47 -5.41 5.18
C PHE A 134 1.91 -6.72 4.49
N PRO A 135 2.58 -6.64 3.33
CA PRO A 135 2.81 -7.80 2.46
C PRO A 135 3.84 -8.79 3.00
N ASP A 136 4.70 -8.38 3.95
CA ASP A 136 5.74 -9.21 4.56
C ASP A 136 5.26 -9.98 5.80
N CYS A 137 4.07 -9.69 6.32
CA CYS A 137 3.54 -10.36 7.49
C CYS A 137 2.68 -11.58 7.12
N VAL A 138 2.61 -12.58 8.01
CA VAL A 138 1.81 -13.81 7.80
C VAL A 138 0.33 -13.50 7.55
N ALA A 139 -0.21 -12.46 8.22
CA ALA A 139 -1.59 -12.04 8.03
C ALA A 139 -1.82 -11.45 6.63
N GLY A 140 -0.89 -10.62 6.15
CA GLY A 140 -0.97 -10.03 4.81
C GLY A 140 -0.80 -11.07 3.71
N LEU A 141 0.09 -12.05 3.88
CA LEU A 141 0.22 -13.18 2.96
C LEU A 141 -1.09 -13.99 2.83
N ARG A 142 -1.73 -14.30 3.97
CA ARG A 142 -3.03 -14.98 3.97
C ARG A 142 -4.10 -14.14 3.31
N HIS A 143 -4.17 -12.86 3.63
CA HIS A 143 -5.13 -11.95 3.02
C HIS A 143 -4.94 -11.84 1.50
N ALA A 144 -3.69 -11.72 1.03
CA ALA A 144 -3.37 -11.68 -0.40
C ALA A 144 -3.74 -13.00 -1.11
N ALA A 145 -3.54 -14.15 -0.46
CA ALA A 145 -3.95 -15.44 -0.99
C ALA A 145 -5.48 -15.56 -1.09
N GLU A 146 -6.22 -15.12 -0.06
CA GLU A 146 -7.68 -15.06 -0.07
C GLU A 146 -8.20 -14.12 -1.17
N TYR A 147 -7.62 -12.93 -1.28
CA TYR A 147 -7.93 -11.98 -2.35
C TYR A 147 -7.69 -12.59 -3.74
N LYS A 148 -6.55 -13.26 -3.93
CA LYS A 148 -6.20 -13.94 -5.19
C LYS A 148 -7.26 -14.95 -5.60
N VAL A 149 -7.73 -15.79 -4.68
CA VAL A 149 -8.79 -16.78 -4.92
C VAL A 149 -10.10 -16.09 -5.30
N GLN A 150 -10.54 -15.10 -4.51
CA GLN A 150 -11.78 -14.36 -4.79
C GLN A 150 -11.75 -13.63 -6.14
N ALA A 151 -10.61 -13.02 -6.49
CA ALA A 151 -10.41 -12.32 -7.74
C ALA A 151 -10.36 -13.28 -8.94
N LEU A 152 -9.71 -14.44 -8.80
CA LEU A 152 -9.73 -15.51 -9.81
C LEU A 152 -11.14 -16.05 -10.03
N ASP A 153 -11.90 -16.30 -8.97
CA ASP A 153 -13.28 -16.79 -9.06
C ASP A 153 -14.19 -15.75 -9.71
N LYS A 154 -14.02 -14.47 -9.36
CA LYS A 154 -14.68 -13.36 -10.08
C LYS A 154 -14.31 -13.37 -11.56
N PHE A 155 -13.03 -13.51 -11.92
CA PHE A 155 -12.58 -13.54 -13.31
C PHE A 155 -13.11 -14.74 -14.10
N LYS A 156 -13.21 -15.92 -13.46
CA LYS A 156 -13.77 -17.14 -14.05
C LYS A 156 -15.28 -17.04 -14.27
N ARG A 157 -16.01 -16.33 -13.40
CA ARG A 157 -17.46 -16.10 -13.53
C ARG A 157 -17.83 -15.27 -14.75
N TYR A 158 -17.02 -14.27 -15.12
CA TYR A 158 -17.30 -13.45 -16.30
C TYR A 158 -16.99 -14.21 -17.60
N PRO A 159 -17.85 -14.10 -18.63
CA PRO A 159 -17.58 -14.71 -19.92
C PRO A 159 -16.34 -14.07 -20.58
N PRO A 160 -15.61 -14.80 -21.44
CA PRO A 160 -14.30 -14.37 -21.93
C PRO A 160 -14.26 -13.01 -22.66
N ASP A 161 -15.38 -12.56 -23.23
CA ASP A 161 -15.45 -11.31 -23.98
C ASP A 161 -15.90 -10.11 -23.12
N LYS A 162 -16.23 -10.35 -21.84
CA LYS A 162 -16.59 -9.31 -20.85
C LYS A 162 -15.53 -9.10 -19.78
N ARG A 163 -14.42 -9.84 -19.84
CA ARG A 163 -13.28 -9.72 -18.94
C ARG A 163 -12.04 -9.26 -19.72
N PRO A 164 -11.11 -8.54 -19.09
CA PRO A 164 -9.88 -8.10 -19.72
C PRO A 164 -9.00 -9.30 -20.12
N ASN A 165 -8.20 -9.12 -21.15
CA ASN A 165 -7.12 -10.04 -21.49
C ASN A 165 -5.81 -9.47 -20.95
N PHE A 166 -5.37 -9.96 -19.80
CA PHE A 166 -4.19 -9.49 -19.10
C PHE A 166 -2.89 -9.79 -19.85
N VAL A 167 -2.84 -10.88 -20.63
CA VAL A 167 -1.70 -11.21 -21.51
C VAL A 167 -1.46 -10.07 -22.51
N LYS A 168 -2.51 -9.60 -23.17
CA LYS A 168 -2.41 -8.49 -24.13
C LYS A 168 -2.10 -7.14 -23.49
N LEU A 169 -2.51 -6.97 -22.24
CA LEU A 169 -2.23 -5.78 -21.46
C LEU A 169 -0.84 -5.82 -20.80
N GLY A 170 -0.03 -6.87 -21.03
CA GLY A 170 1.30 -7.01 -20.46
C GLY A 170 1.26 -7.13 -18.93
N VAL A 171 0.27 -7.82 -18.38
CA VAL A 171 0.14 -8.06 -16.94
C VAL A 171 0.39 -9.54 -16.67
N GLN A 172 1.51 -9.84 -16.01
CA GLN A 172 1.90 -11.21 -15.67
C GLN A 172 1.05 -11.79 -14.54
N SER A 173 0.88 -11.04 -13.45
CA SER A 173 0.13 -11.48 -12.27
C SER A 173 -0.92 -10.43 -11.87
N PRO A 174 -2.17 -10.57 -12.36
CA PRO A 174 -3.22 -9.58 -12.10
C PRO A 174 -3.87 -9.68 -10.72
N PHE A 175 -3.66 -10.78 -9.98
CA PHE A 175 -4.37 -11.07 -8.74
C PHE A 175 -3.46 -11.20 -7.52
N ALA A 176 -2.15 -11.11 -7.72
CA ALA A 176 -1.15 -11.14 -6.66
C ALA A 176 0.07 -10.34 -7.10
N PRO A 177 0.70 -9.58 -6.19
CA PRO A 177 1.95 -8.90 -6.50
C PRO A 177 3.11 -9.91 -6.62
N LEU A 178 4.09 -9.60 -7.47
CA LEU A 178 5.28 -10.43 -7.71
C LEU A 178 6.46 -9.97 -6.84
N TRP A 179 6.26 -9.82 -5.52
CA TRP A 179 7.26 -9.22 -4.65
C TRP A 179 8.59 -9.99 -4.65
N ASP A 180 8.55 -11.32 -4.48
CA ASP A 180 9.77 -12.13 -4.40
C ASP A 180 10.58 -12.08 -5.70
N LEU A 181 9.91 -12.25 -6.85
CA LEU A 181 10.56 -12.19 -8.17
C LEU A 181 11.13 -10.79 -8.45
N LEU A 182 10.38 -9.74 -8.12
CA LEU A 182 10.83 -8.35 -8.28
C LEU A 182 12.02 -8.07 -7.35
N ALA A 183 12.01 -8.58 -6.12
CA ALA A 183 13.12 -8.46 -5.18
C ALA A 183 14.39 -9.10 -5.74
N GLN A 184 14.28 -10.33 -6.25
CA GLN A 184 15.41 -11.07 -6.84
C GLN A 184 16.02 -10.34 -8.03
N GLU A 185 15.19 -9.88 -8.96
CA GLU A 185 15.67 -9.20 -10.16
C GLU A 185 16.33 -7.85 -9.84
N TRP A 186 15.75 -7.06 -8.92
CA TRP A 186 16.35 -5.79 -8.52
C TRP A 186 17.65 -5.96 -7.73
N ASP A 187 17.75 -6.99 -6.90
CA ASP A 187 18.99 -7.30 -6.18
C ASP A 187 20.08 -7.81 -7.13
N ALA A 188 19.71 -8.61 -8.14
CA ALA A 188 20.65 -9.03 -9.20
C ALA A 188 21.17 -7.84 -10.01
N MET A 189 20.34 -6.83 -10.26
CA MET A 189 20.72 -5.59 -10.95
C MET A 189 21.50 -4.61 -10.06
N ARG A 190 21.97 -5.00 -8.87
CA ARG A 190 22.64 -4.05 -7.96
C ARG A 190 24.07 -3.67 -8.39
N SER A 191 24.67 -4.38 -9.35
CA SER A 191 26.06 -4.16 -9.73
C SER A 191 26.32 -2.73 -10.24
N ASN A 192 27.53 -2.20 -9.98
CA ASN A 192 27.92 -0.86 -10.42
C ASN A 192 27.89 -0.73 -11.95
N LYS A 193 28.17 -1.82 -12.67
CA LYS A 193 28.10 -1.87 -14.14
C LYS A 193 26.67 -1.69 -14.64
N ASP A 194 25.70 -2.41 -14.07
CA ASP A 194 24.29 -2.29 -14.46
C ASP A 194 23.69 -0.94 -14.07
N PHE A 195 24.17 -0.37 -12.97
CA PHE A 195 23.78 0.98 -12.53
C PHE A 195 24.30 2.05 -13.50
N CYS A 196 25.57 1.96 -13.89
CA CYS A 196 26.18 2.88 -14.86
C CYS A 196 25.60 2.70 -16.27
N ASP A 197 25.35 1.46 -16.69
CA ASP A 197 24.74 1.17 -17.99
C ASP A 197 23.29 1.68 -18.05
N PHE A 198 22.53 1.58 -16.95
CA PHE A 198 21.22 2.24 -16.84
C PHE A 198 21.32 3.77 -17.01
N LEU A 199 22.26 4.42 -16.31
CA LEU A 199 22.48 5.86 -16.45
C LEU A 199 22.96 6.27 -17.86
N LYS A 200 23.75 5.42 -18.53
CA LYS A 200 24.26 5.65 -19.90
C LYS A 200 23.20 5.41 -20.97
N VAL A 201 22.32 4.43 -20.80
CA VAL A 201 21.22 4.11 -21.73
C VAL A 201 20.15 5.20 -21.70
N GLU A 202 19.87 5.77 -20.52
CA GLU A 202 18.88 6.83 -20.39
C GLU A 202 19.46 8.26 -20.44
N GLY A 203 20.78 8.44 -20.35
CA GLY A 203 21.43 9.75 -20.43
C GLY A 203 22.65 9.75 -21.35
N LYS A 204 22.68 10.64 -22.35
CA LYS A 204 23.93 11.08 -22.98
C LYS A 204 24.72 11.92 -21.97
N ILE A 205 25.34 11.28 -20.99
CA ILE A 205 26.28 11.92 -20.05
C ILE A 205 27.69 11.64 -20.58
N GLN A 206 28.38 12.69 -21.03
CA GLN A 206 29.78 12.65 -21.47
C GLN A 206 30.79 12.96 -20.34
N ASP A 207 30.32 13.31 -19.14
CA ASP A 207 31.20 13.59 -18.00
C ASP A 207 31.58 12.31 -17.25
N GLU A 208 32.76 11.77 -17.58
CA GLU A 208 33.39 10.64 -16.88
C GLU A 208 33.92 11.00 -15.47
N SER A 209 33.79 12.26 -15.05
CA SER A 209 34.25 12.75 -13.75
C SER A 209 33.43 12.26 -12.56
N PHE A 210 32.21 11.73 -12.77
CA PHE A 210 31.37 11.16 -11.71
C PHE A 210 31.58 9.65 -11.50
N LEU A 211 32.30 8.99 -12.42
CA LEU A 211 32.39 7.52 -12.53
C LEU A 211 33.65 6.90 -11.90
N THR A 212 34.58 7.71 -11.41
CA THR A 212 35.85 7.23 -10.82
C THR A 212 35.75 7.14 -9.30
N VAL A 213 35.01 6.15 -8.80
CA VAL A 213 35.27 5.58 -7.47
C VAL A 213 35.51 4.09 -7.66
N GLN A 214 36.75 3.76 -8.03
CA GLN A 214 37.28 2.41 -7.87
C GLN A 214 37.65 2.24 -6.40
N GLN A 215 36.75 1.67 -5.61
CA GLN A 215 37.16 1.04 -4.37
C GLN A 215 36.47 -0.32 -4.28
N GLU A 216 37.24 -1.36 -4.59
CA GLU A 216 36.89 -2.75 -4.31
C GLU A 216 36.71 -2.90 -2.79
N VAL A 217 35.47 -2.82 -2.32
CA VAL A 217 35.14 -3.30 -0.98
C VAL A 217 35.05 -4.81 -1.07
N ARG A 218 36.14 -5.50 -0.70
CA ARG A 218 36.12 -6.93 -0.40
C ARG A 218 35.25 -7.13 0.84
N VAL A 219 34.12 -7.82 0.66
CA VAL A 219 33.32 -8.36 1.75
C VAL A 219 33.77 -9.80 1.93
N GLU A 220 34.35 -10.11 3.09
CA GLU A 220 34.62 -11.49 3.49
C GLU A 220 33.29 -12.13 3.92
N ASP A 221 32.91 -13.20 3.22
CA ASP A 221 31.72 -14.02 3.51
C ASP A 221 31.94 -14.81 4.82
N GLU A 222 31.51 -14.26 5.96
CA GLU A 222 31.30 -15.07 7.16
C GLU A 222 29.84 -15.55 7.23
N SER A 223 29.61 -16.72 6.64
CA SER A 223 28.37 -17.48 6.77
C SER A 223 28.37 -18.30 8.06
N HIS A 224 27.74 -17.78 9.11
CA HIS A 224 27.39 -18.57 10.29
C HIS A 224 25.90 -18.41 10.61
N ALA A 225 25.07 -19.20 9.91
CA ALA A 225 23.68 -19.42 10.31
C ALA A 225 23.63 -20.52 11.39
N PRO A 226 22.98 -20.30 12.55
CA PRO A 226 22.76 -21.35 13.52
C PRO A 226 21.75 -22.36 12.97
N LYS A 227 22.14 -23.63 12.98
CA LYS A 227 21.23 -24.76 12.77
C LYS A 227 20.50 -25.06 14.07
N ASP A 228 19.27 -25.56 13.91
CA ASP A 228 18.43 -26.23 14.91
C ASP A 228 17.30 -25.36 15.54
N MET A 229 16.19 -25.26 14.81
CA MET A 229 14.85 -25.53 15.37
C MET A 229 13.83 -25.77 14.24
N GLU A 230 13.62 -27.04 13.88
CA GLU A 230 12.52 -27.48 13.03
C GLU A 230 11.19 -27.37 13.81
N ASP A 231 10.23 -26.58 13.32
CA ASP A 231 8.96 -27.09 12.79
C ASP A 231 7.87 -25.99 12.67
N LYS A 232 7.25 -25.95 11.47
CA LYS A 232 6.04 -25.20 11.05
C LYS A 232 6.19 -23.70 10.74
N CYS A 233 6.75 -23.39 9.56
CA CYS A 233 6.36 -22.27 8.66
C CYS A 233 7.31 -22.26 7.45
N LYS A 234 7.09 -23.13 6.45
CA LYS A 234 7.88 -23.10 5.21
C LYS A 234 7.14 -22.29 4.15
N GLU A 235 7.41 -20.99 4.16
CA GLU A 235 7.54 -20.07 3.02
C GLU A 235 7.90 -18.71 3.62
N ALA A 236 9.20 -18.48 3.84
CA ALA A 236 9.68 -17.15 4.23
C ALA A 236 9.61 -16.25 3.00
N CYS A 237 8.91 -15.11 3.08
CA CYS A 237 9.02 -14.05 2.07
C CYS A 237 10.50 -13.67 1.92
N LEU A 238 10.98 -13.61 0.69
CA LEU A 238 12.36 -13.24 0.40
C LEU A 238 12.59 -11.74 0.63
N PHE A 239 11.54 -10.94 0.45
CA PHE A 239 11.55 -9.49 0.61
C PHE A 239 11.07 -9.06 2.00
N TYR A 240 11.40 -7.82 2.39
CA TYR A 240 10.87 -7.19 3.59
C TYR A 240 10.59 -5.71 3.36
N THR A 241 9.70 -5.15 4.19
CA THR A 241 9.44 -3.71 4.19
C THR A 241 10.41 -2.99 5.12
N ILE A 242 11.08 -1.97 4.60
CA ILE A 242 11.97 -1.11 5.38
C ILE A 242 11.13 -0.19 6.27
N ARG A 243 11.25 -0.38 7.58
CA ARG A 243 10.58 0.43 8.63
C ARG A 243 11.55 1.30 9.45
N ASN A 244 12.85 1.25 9.14
CA ASN A 244 13.85 2.03 9.88
C ASN A 244 13.64 3.54 9.62
N GLN A 245 13.17 4.25 10.64
CA GLN A 245 12.83 5.67 10.55
C GLN A 245 14.00 6.57 10.13
N ARG A 246 15.25 6.22 10.49
CA ARG A 246 16.43 7.00 10.07
C ARG A 246 16.68 6.87 8.57
N LEU A 247 16.52 5.66 8.03
CA LEU A 247 16.65 5.40 6.60
C LEU A 247 15.51 6.06 5.84
N LEU A 248 14.27 5.88 6.30
CA LEU A 248 13.10 6.51 5.69
C LEU A 248 13.20 8.04 5.73
N ALA A 249 13.79 8.63 6.78
CA ALA A 249 13.95 10.08 6.87
C ALA A 249 14.96 10.59 5.84
N ARG A 250 16.07 9.86 5.65
CA ARG A 250 17.06 10.17 4.62
C ARG A 250 16.44 10.05 3.22
N LEU A 251 15.69 8.98 2.94
CA LEU A 251 14.97 8.83 1.68
C LEU A 251 13.91 9.93 1.49
N ALA A 252 13.18 10.32 2.54
CA ALA A 252 12.20 11.38 2.49
C ALA A 252 12.84 12.72 2.07
N VAL A 253 14.01 13.05 2.63
CA VAL A 253 14.79 14.24 2.25
C VAL A 253 15.16 14.20 0.77
N TRP A 254 15.64 13.06 0.28
CA TRP A 254 15.99 12.87 -1.13
C TRP A 254 14.79 12.92 -2.07
N CYS A 255 13.63 12.49 -1.58
CA CYS A 255 12.35 12.62 -2.25
C CYS A 255 11.66 13.98 -2.02
N GLY A 256 12.37 14.99 -1.50
CA GLY A 256 11.86 16.36 -1.40
C GLY A 256 10.91 16.63 -0.23
N LEU A 257 10.71 15.68 0.69
CA LEU A 257 10.07 15.88 1.98
C LEU A 257 11.08 16.49 2.97
N GLY A 258 11.40 17.75 2.71
CA GLY A 258 12.08 18.64 3.66
C GLY A 258 11.51 20.05 3.48
N ARG A 259 11.28 20.77 4.57
CA ARG A 259 11.18 22.23 4.49
C ARG A 259 12.53 22.67 3.93
N ALA A 260 12.59 23.15 2.69
CA ALA A 260 13.74 23.97 2.31
C ALA A 260 13.77 25.10 3.36
N PRO A 261 14.85 25.26 4.14
CA PRO A 261 14.95 26.43 5.00
C PRO A 261 14.69 27.64 4.10
N ARG A 262 13.83 28.57 4.54
CA ARG A 262 13.68 29.86 3.86
C ARG A 262 15.09 30.47 3.83
N ARG A 263 15.79 30.33 2.71
CA ARG A 263 17.13 30.89 2.55
C ARG A 263 16.97 32.41 2.52
N PRO A 264 17.80 33.17 3.26
CA PRO A 264 17.91 34.60 3.06
C PRO A 264 18.19 34.87 1.57
N ALA A 265 17.47 35.82 0.97
CA ALA A 265 17.68 36.19 -0.42
C ALA A 265 19.12 36.70 -0.63
N GLY A 266 19.87 36.13 -1.59
CA GLY A 266 21.15 36.71 -2.04
C GLY A 266 22.39 35.81 -2.05
N LEU A 267 22.33 34.53 -1.66
CA LEU A 267 23.47 33.61 -1.82
C LEU A 267 23.42 32.86 -3.16
N PRO A 268 24.55 32.71 -3.88
CA PRO A 268 24.60 31.95 -5.13
C PRO A 268 24.18 30.49 -4.90
N GLU A 269 23.43 29.93 -5.85
CA GLU A 269 23.02 28.53 -5.83
C GLU A 269 24.25 27.62 -5.96
N SER A 270 24.83 27.16 -4.85
CA SER A 270 25.66 25.96 -4.89
C SER A 270 24.73 24.78 -5.20
N SER A 271 24.91 24.18 -6.38
CA SER A 271 24.14 23.07 -6.93
C SER A 271 24.25 21.76 -6.14
N ASP A 272 25.19 21.69 -5.19
CA ASP A 272 25.65 20.46 -4.58
C ASP A 272 25.20 20.36 -3.11
N GLY A 273 24.55 19.26 -2.75
CA GLY A 273 24.38 18.89 -1.34
C GLY A 273 22.94 18.70 -0.84
N MET A 274 22.09 17.95 -1.54
CA MET A 274 20.91 17.35 -0.87
C MET A 274 20.38 16.05 -1.51
N GLY A 275 20.91 15.62 -2.66
CA GLY A 275 20.62 14.30 -3.24
C GLY A 275 21.70 13.30 -2.84
N PRO A 276 21.42 11.98 -2.87
CA PRO A 276 22.44 10.97 -2.60
C PRO A 276 23.57 11.03 -3.63
N SER A 277 24.79 10.72 -3.19
CA SER A 277 25.85 10.34 -4.13
C SER A 277 25.65 8.91 -4.67
N LEU A 278 26.34 8.56 -5.75
CA LEU A 278 26.33 7.19 -6.27
C LEU A 278 26.85 6.19 -5.23
N ALA A 279 27.99 6.48 -4.60
CA ALA A 279 28.60 5.61 -3.59
C ALA A 279 27.67 5.38 -2.38
N GLU A 280 27.01 6.43 -1.91
CA GLU A 280 26.04 6.37 -0.82
C GLU A 280 24.82 5.52 -1.17
N SER A 281 24.34 5.63 -2.41
CA SER A 281 23.22 4.83 -2.91
C SER A 281 23.60 3.35 -3.03
N LEU A 282 24.78 3.05 -3.57
CA LEU A 282 25.28 1.69 -3.71
C LEU A 282 25.50 1.04 -2.32
N LEU A 283 26.01 1.79 -1.34
CA LEU A 283 26.16 1.30 0.03
C LEU A 283 24.80 1.00 0.68
N LEU A 284 23.81 1.88 0.52
CA LEU A 284 22.47 1.65 1.05
C LEU A 284 21.77 0.46 0.39
N ALA A 285 21.88 0.34 -0.93
CA ALA A 285 21.43 -0.85 -1.65
C ALA A 285 22.14 -2.11 -1.13
N SER A 286 23.39 -1.97 -0.65
CA SER A 286 24.15 -3.06 -0.04
C SER A 286 23.67 -3.56 1.28
N SER A 287 23.43 -2.63 2.18
CA SER A 287 23.00 -2.98 3.51
C SER A 287 21.55 -3.48 3.53
N ASN A 288 20.79 -3.29 2.43
CA ASN A 288 19.35 -3.57 2.38
C ASN A 288 18.94 -4.33 1.11
N SER A 289 19.57 -5.49 0.85
CA SER A 289 19.12 -6.42 -0.19
C SER A 289 17.65 -6.82 0.00
N TYR A 290 16.93 -7.00 -1.10
CA TYR A 290 15.48 -7.33 -1.12
C TYR A 290 14.55 -6.36 -0.37
N GLY A 291 15.03 -5.16 -0.03
CA GLY A 291 14.26 -4.17 0.73
C GLY A 291 13.26 -3.39 -0.13
N PHE A 292 12.03 -3.27 0.37
CA PHE A 292 10.97 -2.45 -0.20
C PHE A 292 10.63 -1.26 0.69
N VAL A 293 10.23 -0.17 0.05
CA VAL A 293 9.84 1.07 0.73
C VAL A 293 8.36 1.34 0.46
N TRP A 294 7.60 1.61 1.53
CA TRP A 294 6.24 2.13 1.42
C TRP A 294 6.30 3.60 0.97
N VAL A 295 5.69 3.89 -0.16
CA VAL A 295 5.70 5.22 -0.77
C VAL A 295 4.30 5.71 -1.07
N ARG A 296 4.14 7.02 -0.99
CA ARG A 296 2.93 7.71 -1.41
C ARG A 296 3.14 8.31 -2.79
N LEU A 297 2.20 8.04 -3.68
CA LEU A 297 2.17 8.54 -5.04
C LEU A 297 1.00 9.51 -5.23
N GLU A 298 1.29 10.63 -5.91
CA GLU A 298 0.36 11.69 -6.24
C GLU A 298 0.28 11.85 -7.74
N LEU A 299 -0.83 11.42 -8.36
CA LEU A 299 -1.01 11.60 -9.79
C LEU A 299 -1.09 13.10 -10.12
N LEU A 300 -0.48 13.52 -11.23
CA LEU A 300 -0.33 14.93 -11.57
C LEU A 300 -1.66 15.58 -11.98
N GLU A 301 -2.41 14.94 -12.87
CA GLU A 301 -3.65 15.49 -13.40
C GLU A 301 -4.76 14.42 -13.45
N ARG A 302 -4.67 13.54 -14.45
CA ARG A 302 -5.68 12.52 -14.72
C ARG A 302 -5.28 11.16 -14.21
N GLY A 303 -6.28 10.34 -13.95
CA GLY A 303 -6.14 8.95 -13.57
C GLY A 303 -6.58 8.69 -12.14
N THR A 304 -7.09 7.49 -11.92
CA THR A 304 -7.44 6.95 -10.61
C THR A 304 -6.67 5.66 -10.45
N PRO A 305 -5.63 5.62 -9.60
CA PRO A 305 -4.83 4.42 -9.43
C PRO A 305 -5.68 3.30 -8.82
N GLU A 306 -5.56 2.09 -9.35
CA GLU A 306 -6.24 0.90 -8.84
C GLU A 306 -5.31 0.03 -7.98
N HIS A 307 -5.90 -0.86 -7.17
CA HIS A 307 -5.15 -1.91 -6.47
C HIS A 307 -4.35 -2.77 -7.45
N LEU A 308 -3.11 -3.13 -7.09
CA LEU A 308 -2.13 -3.85 -7.92
C LEU A 308 -1.69 -3.13 -9.21
N ALA A 309 -1.99 -1.83 -9.37
CA ALA A 309 -1.46 -1.05 -10.48
C ALA A 309 0.08 -1.08 -10.47
N ALA A 310 0.67 -1.15 -11.66
CA ALA A 310 2.11 -1.19 -11.85
C ALA A 310 2.72 0.20 -11.63
N VAL A 311 3.78 0.28 -10.83
CA VAL A 311 4.61 1.48 -10.70
C VAL A 311 5.87 1.26 -11.52
N SER A 312 6.14 2.14 -12.48
CA SER A 312 7.22 1.99 -13.46
C SER A 312 8.12 3.22 -13.53
N ILE A 313 9.35 3.01 -13.99
CA ILE A 313 10.34 4.07 -14.22
C ILE A 313 10.04 4.77 -15.56
N PRO A 314 9.91 6.11 -15.60
CA PRO A 314 9.75 6.85 -16.85
C PRO A 314 11.06 6.87 -17.62
N SER A 315 11.00 6.78 -18.95
CA SER A 315 12.18 6.98 -19.78
C SER A 315 12.51 8.46 -19.92
N SER A 316 13.75 8.77 -20.34
CA SER A 316 14.15 10.15 -20.62
C SER A 316 13.30 10.83 -21.68
N ASP A 317 12.79 10.07 -22.66
CA ASP A 317 11.85 10.60 -23.66
C ASP A 317 10.52 11.01 -23.05
N ASP A 318 10.01 10.25 -22.07
CA ASP A 318 8.76 10.57 -21.38
C ASP A 318 8.92 11.87 -20.58
N LEU A 319 10.05 12.01 -19.89
CA LEU A 319 10.38 13.21 -19.12
C LEU A 319 10.57 14.43 -20.01
N ALA A 320 11.25 14.27 -21.16
CA ALA A 320 11.43 15.35 -22.14
C ALA A 320 10.09 15.80 -22.73
N LYS A 321 9.20 14.85 -23.06
CA LYS A 321 7.84 15.17 -23.54
C LYS A 321 7.02 15.92 -22.49
N LEU A 322 7.04 15.48 -21.24
CA LEU A 322 6.33 16.16 -20.15
C LEU A 322 6.88 17.58 -19.90
N LYS A 323 8.20 17.77 -20.05
CA LYS A 323 8.83 19.09 -19.93
C LYS A 323 8.36 20.05 -21.02
N ASN A 324 8.18 19.54 -22.23
CA ASN A 324 7.75 20.33 -23.39
C ASN A 324 6.23 20.56 -23.42
N ASP A 325 5.43 19.57 -23.01
CA ASP A 325 3.98 19.62 -22.97
C ASP A 325 3.47 19.23 -21.57
N LYS A 326 2.98 20.21 -20.83
CA LYS A 326 2.44 20.00 -19.48
C LYS A 326 1.15 19.19 -19.46
N THR A 327 0.42 19.14 -20.57
CA THR A 327 -0.86 18.39 -20.69
C THR A 327 -0.64 16.91 -21.02
N TYR A 328 0.62 16.51 -21.20
CA TYR A 328 1.00 15.13 -21.49
C TYR A 328 0.77 14.22 -20.29
N ASN A 329 -0.26 13.38 -20.37
CA ASN A 329 -0.64 12.47 -19.28
C ASN A 329 0.36 11.32 -19.07
N GLY A 330 1.09 10.91 -20.12
CA GLY A 330 2.05 9.81 -20.09
C GLY A 330 2.02 8.93 -21.36
N PRO A 331 2.96 8.00 -21.50
CA PRO A 331 3.04 7.11 -22.67
C PRO A 331 1.95 6.04 -22.66
N LEU A 332 1.70 5.45 -23.85
CA LEU A 332 0.83 4.30 -24.02
C LEU A 332 1.67 3.04 -24.19
N GLU A 333 1.35 2.00 -23.43
CA GLU A 333 1.98 0.67 -23.58
C GLU A 333 1.53 0.01 -24.90
N PRO A 334 2.45 -0.53 -25.72
CA PRO A 334 2.09 -1.33 -26.88
C PRO A 334 1.33 -2.60 -26.46
N MET A 335 0.40 -3.03 -27.32
CA MET A 335 -0.34 -4.27 -27.06
C MET A 335 0.57 -5.48 -27.21
N HIS A 336 0.59 -6.33 -26.19
CA HIS A 336 1.40 -7.55 -26.15
C HIS A 336 0.77 -8.67 -26.99
N SER A 337 1.63 -9.53 -27.56
CA SER A 337 1.19 -10.72 -28.29
C SER A 337 0.74 -11.81 -27.32
N ASP A 338 -0.31 -12.54 -27.69
CA ASP A 338 -0.87 -13.63 -26.87
C ASP A 338 -0.43 -14.99 -27.45
N PRO A 339 0.67 -15.59 -26.94
CA PRO A 339 1.19 -16.86 -27.46
C PRO A 339 0.27 -18.06 -27.14
N PHE A 340 -0.55 -17.95 -26.09
CA PHE A 340 -1.41 -19.02 -25.59
C PHE A 340 -2.70 -19.16 -26.38
N LYS A 341 -3.07 -18.15 -27.18
CA LYS A 341 -4.29 -18.14 -27.98
C LYS A 341 -4.39 -19.32 -28.95
N THR A 342 -3.28 -19.76 -29.53
CA THR A 342 -3.24 -20.91 -30.47
C THR A 342 -3.42 -22.22 -29.72
N GLN A 343 -2.73 -22.39 -28.59
CA GLN A 343 -2.82 -23.55 -27.70
C GLN A 343 -4.26 -23.74 -27.18
N LEU A 344 -4.87 -22.68 -26.66
CA LEU A 344 -6.27 -22.68 -26.19
C LEU A 344 -7.27 -23.06 -27.28
N ARG A 345 -7.03 -22.65 -28.54
CA ARG A 345 -7.87 -23.04 -29.69
C ARG A 345 -7.71 -24.53 -30.02
N ALA A 346 -6.50 -25.08 -29.91
CA ALA A 346 -6.23 -26.49 -30.14
C ALA A 346 -6.90 -27.37 -29.06
N GLU A 347 -6.75 -27.00 -27.79
CA GLU A 347 -7.41 -27.69 -26.66
C GLU A 347 -8.94 -27.62 -26.77
N GLY A 348 -9.49 -26.46 -27.15
CA GLY A 348 -10.92 -26.30 -27.38
C GLY A 348 -11.45 -27.22 -28.49
N LYS A 349 -10.66 -27.46 -29.54
CA LYS A 349 -11.00 -28.42 -30.61
C LYS A 349 -10.92 -29.86 -30.08
N GLN A 350 -9.87 -30.22 -29.35
CA GLN A 350 -9.70 -31.57 -28.77
C GLN A 350 -10.84 -31.90 -27.79
N LYS A 351 -11.18 -30.99 -26.85
CA LYS A 351 -12.31 -31.16 -25.92
C LYS A 351 -13.64 -31.34 -26.64
N LYS A 352 -13.86 -30.68 -27.79
CA LYS A 352 -15.06 -30.90 -28.63
C LYS A 352 -15.06 -32.29 -29.28
N ILE A 353 -13.92 -32.74 -29.79
CA ILE A 353 -13.75 -34.08 -30.39
C ILE A 353 -14.00 -35.17 -29.34
N GLU A 354 -13.44 -35.03 -28.15
CA GLU A 354 -13.64 -35.96 -27.03
C GLU A 354 -15.09 -36.00 -26.54
N LYS A 355 -15.75 -34.84 -26.42
CA LYS A 355 -17.20 -34.79 -26.10
C LYS A 355 -18.04 -35.47 -27.20
N GLY A 356 -17.65 -35.32 -28.47
CA GLY A 356 -18.27 -36.03 -29.60
C GLY A 356 -18.09 -37.55 -29.53
N LYS A 357 -16.88 -38.02 -29.17
CA LYS A 357 -16.58 -39.45 -28.97
C LYS A 357 -17.31 -40.04 -27.74
N LYS A 358 -17.42 -39.28 -26.63
CA LYS A 358 -18.20 -39.66 -25.44
C LYS A 358 -19.70 -39.71 -25.71
N LYS A 359 -20.25 -38.80 -26.53
CA LYS A 359 -21.66 -38.88 -26.99
C LYS A 359 -21.92 -40.12 -27.87
N LYS A 360 -20.96 -40.52 -28.71
CA LYS A 360 -21.06 -41.77 -29.50
C LYS A 360 -20.92 -43.04 -28.64
N LYS A 361 -20.08 -43.02 -27.60
CA LYS A 361 -19.97 -44.14 -26.62
C LYS A 361 -21.16 -44.23 -25.67
N LYS A 362 -21.87 -43.15 -25.35
CA LYS A 362 -23.09 -43.18 -24.51
C LYS A 362 -24.31 -43.89 -25.14
N ASN A 363 -24.25 -44.31 -26.40
CA ASN A 363 -25.28 -45.17 -27.02
C ASN A 363 -25.04 -46.67 -26.80
N GLN A 364 -23.95 -47.07 -26.12
CA GLN A 364 -23.72 -48.44 -25.68
C GLN A 364 -23.09 -48.38 -24.28
N GLU A 365 -23.79 -48.93 -23.28
CA GLU A 365 -23.42 -49.01 -21.84
C GLU A 365 -23.80 -47.79 -20.97
N GLU A 366 -25.00 -47.88 -20.41
CA GLU A 366 -25.34 -47.28 -19.11
C GLU A 366 -24.71 -48.08 -17.95
N LYS A 367 -24.47 -47.37 -16.85
CA LYS A 367 -24.00 -47.80 -15.51
C LYS A 367 -22.48 -47.94 -15.33
N ARG A 368 -21.87 -46.92 -14.69
CA ARG A 368 -21.51 -46.95 -13.25
C ARG A 368 -20.79 -45.66 -12.82
N ASN A 369 -21.19 -45.22 -11.63
CA ASN A 369 -20.63 -44.34 -10.61
C ASN A 369 -19.81 -43.08 -10.97
N SER A 370 -20.32 -41.99 -10.41
CA SER A 370 -19.63 -40.76 -10.03
C SER A 370 -18.59 -41.03 -8.95
N GLU A 371 -17.33 -40.71 -9.23
CA GLU A 371 -16.31 -40.46 -8.21
C GLU A 371 -15.59 -39.16 -8.54
N ASP A 372 -15.43 -38.36 -7.50
CA ASP A 372 -14.78 -37.07 -7.47
C ASP A 372 -13.37 -37.12 -8.05
N LYS A 373 -13.15 -36.37 -9.13
CA LYS A 373 -11.80 -36.02 -9.57
C LYS A 373 -11.46 -34.64 -9.05
N LYS A 374 -10.51 -34.63 -8.10
CA LYS A 374 -9.71 -33.47 -7.73
C LYS A 374 -9.20 -32.77 -8.99
N GLU A 375 -9.68 -31.55 -9.25
CA GLU A 375 -9.15 -30.66 -10.29
C GLU A 375 -7.82 -30.07 -9.81
N SER A 376 -6.73 -30.75 -10.17
CA SER A 376 -5.39 -30.16 -10.23
C SER A 376 -4.80 -30.48 -11.60
N GLU A 377 -5.38 -29.89 -12.64
CA GLU A 377 -4.76 -29.75 -13.96
C GLU A 377 -4.58 -28.26 -14.20
N ASP A 378 -3.41 -27.83 -14.66
CA ASP A 378 -3.12 -26.44 -15.05
C ASP A 378 -4.02 -26.02 -16.22
N VAL A 379 -5.25 -25.61 -15.90
CA VAL A 379 -6.21 -25.15 -16.90
C VAL A 379 -5.72 -23.80 -17.40
N LEU A 380 -5.18 -23.76 -18.61
CA LEU A 380 -4.93 -22.52 -19.33
C LEU A 380 -6.25 -21.71 -19.43
N ILE A 381 -6.27 -20.53 -18.83
CA ILE A 381 -7.42 -19.63 -18.84
C ILE A 381 -7.18 -18.56 -19.90
N LYS A 382 -8.09 -18.42 -20.88
CA LYS A 382 -8.03 -17.36 -21.89
C LYS A 382 -7.87 -15.98 -21.23
N GLY A 383 -6.76 -15.32 -21.52
CA GLY A 383 -6.44 -13.98 -21.05
C GLY A 383 -5.64 -13.90 -19.75
N LEU A 384 -5.13 -15.02 -19.24
CA LEU A 384 -4.22 -15.09 -18.10
C LEU A 384 -2.93 -15.81 -18.49
N HIS A 385 -1.83 -15.39 -17.87
CA HIS A 385 -0.60 -16.18 -17.86
C HIS A 385 -0.77 -17.36 -16.88
N PRO A 386 -0.32 -18.58 -17.24
CA PRO A 386 -0.30 -19.71 -16.31
C PRO A 386 0.71 -19.48 -15.18
N GLU A 387 1.87 -18.91 -15.51
CA GLU A 387 2.94 -18.52 -14.60
C GLU A 387 3.57 -17.20 -15.08
N PRO A 388 4.20 -16.39 -14.20
CA PRO A 388 4.98 -15.23 -14.63
C PRO A 388 6.13 -15.70 -15.55
N LEU A 389 6.25 -15.10 -16.74
CA LEU A 389 7.21 -15.51 -17.77
C LEU A 389 8.31 -14.46 -17.96
N GLY A 390 9.56 -14.91 -17.97
CA GLY A 390 10.71 -14.02 -18.17
C GLY A 390 10.90 -13.08 -17.00
N SER A 391 11.47 -11.89 -17.27
CA SER A 391 11.70 -10.89 -16.22
C SER A 391 10.40 -10.17 -15.84
N ALA A 392 10.13 -10.06 -14.53
CA ALA A 392 9.04 -9.23 -14.01
C ALA A 392 9.34 -7.73 -14.18
N VAL A 393 10.61 -7.33 -14.04
CA VAL A 393 11.03 -5.93 -14.17
C VAL A 393 10.95 -5.43 -15.61
N SER A 394 11.41 -6.21 -16.58
CA SER A 394 11.50 -5.77 -17.99
C SER A 394 10.43 -6.36 -18.91
N HIS A 395 9.31 -6.84 -18.37
CA HIS A 395 8.23 -7.41 -19.18
C HIS A 395 7.55 -6.38 -20.08
N CYS A 396 7.32 -5.17 -19.56
CA CYS A 396 6.71 -4.06 -20.26
C CYS A 396 7.78 -3.11 -20.83
N SER A 397 7.35 -2.17 -21.67
CA SER A 397 8.23 -1.14 -22.26
C SER A 397 8.84 -0.17 -21.24
N ARG A 398 8.34 -0.18 -20.00
CA ARG A 398 8.86 0.59 -18.87
C ARG A 398 9.19 -0.37 -17.72
N LEU A 399 10.35 -0.17 -17.10
CA LEU A 399 10.83 -1.04 -16.03
C LEU A 399 9.90 -0.96 -14.82
N LEU A 400 9.48 -2.12 -14.31
CA LEU A 400 8.61 -2.22 -13.13
C LEU A 400 9.43 -1.99 -11.85
N LEU A 401 9.06 -0.95 -11.13
CA LEU A 401 9.67 -0.53 -9.86
C LEU A 401 8.96 -1.20 -8.66
N GLY A 402 7.67 -1.44 -8.77
CA GLY A 402 6.84 -1.93 -7.68
C GLY A 402 5.36 -2.00 -8.04
N SER A 403 4.52 -2.19 -7.03
CA SER A 403 3.07 -2.30 -7.21
C SER A 403 2.30 -1.50 -6.17
N VAL A 404 1.13 -1.01 -6.57
CA VAL A 404 0.21 -0.25 -5.73
C VAL A 404 -0.49 -1.21 -4.76
N ALA A 405 -0.29 -0.98 -3.46
CA ALA A 405 -1.02 -1.68 -2.41
C ALA A 405 -2.44 -1.12 -2.28
N ARG A 406 -2.61 0.19 -2.39
CA ARG A 406 -3.93 0.83 -2.28
C ARG A 406 -3.99 2.10 -3.11
N GLY A 407 -5.02 2.25 -3.92
CA GLY A 407 -5.23 3.44 -4.75
C GLY A 407 -6.69 3.77 -4.89
N ASP A 408 -6.99 5.07 -4.84
CA ASP A 408 -8.33 5.63 -5.11
C ASP A 408 -8.21 7.12 -5.46
N PHE A 409 -9.33 7.74 -5.80
CA PHE A 409 -9.43 9.19 -5.91
C PHE A 409 -9.57 9.83 -4.53
N SER A 410 -8.67 10.76 -4.20
CA SER A 410 -8.75 11.51 -2.93
C SER A 410 -9.68 12.71 -3.07
N LEU A 411 -10.82 12.65 -2.38
CA LEU A 411 -11.74 13.79 -2.31
C LEU A 411 -11.14 14.97 -1.53
N ALA A 412 -10.25 14.69 -0.57
CA ALA A 412 -9.62 15.73 0.24
C ALA A 412 -8.61 16.57 -0.56
N GLU A 413 -8.01 15.99 -1.60
CA GLU A 413 -6.99 16.67 -2.42
C GLU A 413 -7.42 16.88 -3.88
N GLY A 414 -8.55 16.31 -4.30
CA GLY A 414 -9.08 16.44 -5.66
C GLY A 414 -8.25 15.72 -6.73
N ALA A 415 -7.48 14.70 -6.36
CA ALA A 415 -6.57 13.99 -7.26
C ALA A 415 -6.45 12.50 -6.94
N GLY A 416 -6.02 11.70 -7.92
CA GLY A 416 -5.67 10.29 -7.72
C GLY A 416 -4.51 10.14 -6.74
N ARG A 417 -4.69 9.33 -5.69
CA ARG A 417 -3.67 9.04 -4.69
C ARG A 417 -3.54 7.55 -4.51
N CYS A 418 -2.31 7.08 -4.33
CA CYS A 418 -2.08 5.71 -3.94
C CYS A 418 -0.87 5.56 -3.03
N PHE A 419 -0.85 4.42 -2.35
CA PHE A 419 0.30 3.89 -1.65
C PHE A 419 0.79 2.66 -2.37
N ALA A 420 2.10 2.55 -2.49
CA ALA A 420 2.77 1.49 -3.22
C ALA A 420 3.98 1.00 -2.43
N PHE A 421 4.37 -0.23 -2.71
CA PHE A 421 5.68 -0.74 -2.33
C PHE A 421 6.58 -0.71 -3.55
N VAL A 422 7.74 -0.08 -3.40
CA VAL A 422 8.77 0.03 -4.43
C VAL A 422 10.08 -0.56 -3.95
N SER A 423 10.85 -1.18 -4.85
CA SER A 423 12.20 -1.65 -4.54
C SER A 423 13.11 -0.47 -4.16
N LEU A 424 13.88 -0.62 -3.07
CA LEU A 424 14.86 0.40 -2.66
C LEU A 424 15.89 0.64 -3.77
N VAL A 425 16.40 -0.42 -4.39
CA VAL A 425 17.42 -0.35 -5.45
C VAL A 425 16.88 0.44 -6.64
N GLY A 426 15.64 0.12 -7.06
CA GLY A 426 14.98 0.85 -8.14
C GLY A 426 14.70 2.32 -7.77
N LEU A 427 14.28 2.60 -6.54
CA LEU A 427 14.02 3.96 -6.08
C LEU A 427 15.28 4.83 -6.11
N LEU A 428 16.42 4.31 -5.65
CA LEU A 428 17.70 5.02 -5.69
C LEU A 428 18.14 5.32 -7.12
N ARG A 429 17.90 4.41 -8.07
CA ARG A 429 18.14 4.65 -9.50
C ARG A 429 17.28 5.80 -10.03
N VAL A 430 15.99 5.81 -9.73
CA VAL A 430 15.08 6.89 -10.15
C VAL A 430 15.54 8.23 -9.57
N ILE A 431 15.90 8.28 -8.28
CA ILE A 431 16.41 9.49 -7.63
C ILE A 431 17.67 9.98 -8.32
N LEU A 432 18.66 9.11 -8.55
CA LEU A 432 19.94 9.49 -9.15
C LEU A 432 19.80 9.93 -10.61
N HIS A 433 18.98 9.22 -11.40
CA HIS A 433 18.70 9.58 -12.79
C HIS A 433 18.01 10.94 -12.91
N GLN A 434 17.00 11.19 -12.08
CA GLN A 434 16.18 12.39 -12.20
C GLN A 434 16.75 13.63 -11.51
N GLN A 435 17.77 13.48 -10.67
CA GLN A 435 18.52 14.62 -10.13
C GLN A 435 19.06 15.55 -11.24
N LEU A 436 19.33 15.00 -12.43
CA LEU A 436 19.89 15.71 -13.57
C LEU A 436 18.83 16.34 -14.48
N VAL A 437 17.59 15.87 -14.45
CA VAL A 437 16.52 16.27 -15.39
C VAL A 437 15.84 17.59 -14.98
N GLY A 438 15.94 17.97 -13.70
CA GLY A 438 15.55 19.30 -13.20
C GLY A 438 14.04 19.58 -13.16
N LEU A 439 13.19 18.59 -13.39
CA LEU A 439 11.72 18.72 -13.25
C LEU A 439 11.35 18.89 -11.76
N ARG A 440 10.50 19.87 -11.45
CA ARG A 440 10.08 20.19 -10.07
C ARG A 440 8.55 20.21 -9.95
N PRO A 441 8.00 19.73 -8.82
CA PRO A 441 6.57 19.83 -8.53
C PRO A 441 6.12 21.28 -8.28
N PRO A 442 4.80 21.55 -8.42
CA PRO A 442 4.19 22.79 -7.91
C PRO A 442 4.50 22.96 -6.42
N GLY A 443 4.97 24.15 -6.01
CA GLY A 443 5.37 24.42 -4.62
C GLY A 443 6.84 24.11 -4.28
N GLY A 444 7.66 23.72 -5.26
CA GLY A 444 9.11 23.59 -5.11
C GLY A 444 9.57 22.29 -4.42
N GLY A 445 10.80 21.86 -4.73
CA GLY A 445 11.42 20.64 -4.22
C GLY A 445 11.92 19.72 -5.34
N ARG A 446 12.58 18.61 -4.97
CA ARG A 446 13.01 17.54 -5.87
C ARG A 446 12.22 16.28 -5.50
N ARG A 447 11.06 16.07 -6.13
CA ARG A 447 10.27 14.83 -5.97
C ARG A 447 10.56 13.94 -7.17
N PRO A 448 10.91 12.66 -6.98
CA PRO A 448 11.00 11.72 -8.07
C PRO A 448 9.64 11.58 -8.76
N LEU A 449 9.67 11.49 -10.07
CA LEU A 449 8.51 11.26 -10.90
C LEU A 449 8.50 9.79 -11.35
N VAL A 450 7.37 9.13 -11.19
CA VAL A 450 7.18 7.74 -11.62
C VAL A 450 5.96 7.64 -12.52
N LEU A 451 5.82 6.51 -13.21
CA LEU A 451 4.64 6.18 -13.99
C LEU A 451 3.77 5.18 -13.22
N VAL A 452 2.45 5.33 -13.29
CA VAL A 452 1.48 4.39 -12.72
C VAL A 452 0.58 3.90 -13.84
N ARG A 453 0.38 2.58 -13.94
CA ARG A 453 -0.50 1.95 -14.93
C ARG A 453 -1.44 0.95 -14.28
N ASN A 454 -2.74 1.16 -14.46
CA ASN A 454 -3.76 0.21 -13.99
C ASN A 454 -3.72 -1.07 -14.81
N LEU A 455 -4.07 -2.20 -14.19
CA LEU A 455 -4.05 -3.52 -14.82
C LEU A 455 -4.95 -3.63 -16.06
N ASN A 456 -6.04 -2.85 -16.08
CA ASN A 456 -7.04 -2.86 -17.15
C ASN A 456 -6.76 -1.82 -18.25
N SER A 457 -5.63 -1.11 -18.19
CA SER A 457 -5.29 -0.01 -19.09
C SER A 457 -3.87 -0.15 -19.65
N LEU A 458 -3.69 0.36 -20.88
CA LEU A 458 -2.36 0.54 -21.48
C LEU A 458 -1.78 1.93 -21.17
N GLN A 459 -2.59 2.86 -20.65
CA GLN A 459 -2.16 4.23 -20.39
C GLN A 459 -1.34 4.32 -19.10
N TYR A 460 -0.13 4.85 -19.21
CA TYR A 460 0.65 5.28 -18.05
C TYR A 460 0.28 6.71 -17.65
N TYR A 461 0.22 6.96 -16.34
CA TYR A 461 0.01 8.29 -15.76
C TYR A 461 1.21 8.69 -14.92
N PHE A 462 1.65 9.93 -15.03
CA PHE A 462 2.69 10.45 -14.15
C PHE A 462 2.19 10.63 -12.71
N ALA A 463 3.05 10.28 -11.75
CA ALA A 463 2.83 10.53 -10.34
C ALA A 463 4.10 11.01 -9.64
N TRP A 464 3.95 11.98 -8.74
CA TRP A 464 5.00 12.38 -7.81
C TRP A 464 5.14 11.36 -6.69
N LEU A 465 6.36 10.89 -6.47
CA LEU A 465 6.70 9.96 -5.40
C LEU A 465 7.18 10.71 -4.16
N SER A 466 6.72 10.25 -3.00
CA SER A 466 7.14 10.75 -1.69
C SER A 466 7.24 9.60 -0.68
N VAL A 467 8.25 9.69 0.20
CA VAL A 467 8.45 8.74 1.31
C VAL A 467 7.98 9.43 2.58
N GLU A 468 6.85 9.02 3.13
CA GLU A 468 6.30 9.64 4.34
C GLU A 468 6.74 8.90 5.60
N LEU A 469 7.06 9.67 6.63
CA LEU A 469 7.49 9.19 7.94
C LEU A 469 6.27 8.97 8.84
N GLN A 470 5.34 8.10 8.43
CA GLN A 470 4.26 7.69 9.34
C GLN A 470 4.62 6.38 10.00
N TRP A 471 4.33 6.29 11.30
CA TRP A 471 4.64 5.14 12.14
C TRP A 471 4.24 3.81 11.48
N LEU A 472 5.24 2.94 11.35
CA LEU A 472 5.12 1.51 11.11
C LEU A 472 5.87 0.78 12.22
#